data_AF-A0A1F6SBN7-F1
#
_entry.id   AF-A0A1F6SBN7-F1
#
_cell.length_a   1.000
_cell.length_b   1.000
_cell.length_c   1.000
_cell.angle_alpha   90.00
_cell.angle_beta   90.00
_cell.angle_gamma   90.00
#
_symmetry.space_group_name_H-M   'P 1'
#
loop_
_entity.id
_entity.type
_entity.pdbx_description
1 polymer ?
#
loop_
_entity_poly.entity_id
_entity_poly.type
_entity_poly.pdbx_seq_one_letter_code
_entity_poly.pdbx_strand_id
1 'polypeptide(L)' 'MKTFMTFSRPEFFDILGIGTFFFITVVSLRTVLFSRPFPEWAVYCLLVIGVLGLLVDGYIVYKTYFK' A
#
# COMPACT_ATOMS: atom_id res chain seq x y z
N MET A 1 18.82 -6.81 -33.31
CA MET A 1 18.46 -5.70 -32.40
C MET A 1 17.37 -6.20 -31.47
N LYS A 2 17.75 -6.84 -30.35
CA LYS A 2 16.82 -7.31 -29.31
C LYS A 2 16.82 -6.24 -28.22
N THR A 3 15.87 -5.31 -28.28
CA THR A 3 15.57 -4.40 -27.18
C THR A 3 14.90 -5.23 -26.08
N PHE A 4 15.72 -5.80 -25.21
CA PHE A 4 15.26 -6.31 -23.92
C PHE A 4 14.69 -5.10 -23.17
N MET A 5 13.37 -5.02 -23.07
CA MET A 5 12.70 -4.11 -22.16
C MET A 5 13.24 -4.42 -20.77
N THR A 6 14.06 -3.51 -20.23
CA THR A 6 14.60 -3.59 -18.89
C THR A 6 13.42 -3.65 -17.94
N PHE A 7 13.15 -4.85 -17.40
CA PHE A 7 12.12 -5.08 -16.41
C PHE A 7 12.21 -3.99 -15.35
N SER A 8 11.12 -3.25 -15.16
CA SER A 8 10.97 -2.28 -14.07
C SER A 8 11.52 -2.91 -12.80
N ARG A 9 12.50 -2.24 -12.18
CA ARG A 9 13.09 -2.70 -10.93
C ARG A 9 11.94 -2.85 -9.91
N PRO A 10 11.75 -4.04 -9.30
CA PRO A 10 10.65 -4.27 -8.34
C PRO A 10 10.64 -3.22 -7.22
N GLU A 11 11.84 -2.78 -6.84
CA GLU A 11 12.16 -1.62 -5.99
C GLU A 11 11.27 -0.37 -6.19
N PHE A 12 10.94 -0.03 -7.44
CA PHE A 12 10.20 1.20 -7.75
C PHE A 12 8.70 1.04 -7.50
N PHE A 13 8.16 -0.17 -7.65
CA PHE A 13 6.77 -0.48 -7.37
C PHE A 13 6.51 -0.57 -5.86
N ASP A 14 7.50 -0.98 -5.06
CA ASP A 14 7.35 -1.11 -3.61
C ASP A 14 7.21 0.26 -2.91
N ILE A 15 7.89 1.31 -3.38
CA ILE A 15 7.74 2.67 -2.83
C ILE A 15 6.35 3.26 -3.16
N LEU A 16 5.87 3.02 -4.39
CA LEU A 16 4.53 3.43 -4.80
C LEU A 16 3.45 2.66 -4.03
N GLY A 17 3.71 1.38 -3.74
CA GLY A 17 2.87 0.55 -2.90
C GLY A 17 2.75 1.07 -1.47
N ILE A 18 3.86 1.39 -0.80
CA ILE A 18 3.86 2.02 0.54
C ILE A 18 3.02 3.30 0.54
N GLY A 19 3.22 4.19 -0.45
CA GLY A 19 2.45 5.44 -0.55
C GLY A 19 0.95 5.20 -0.74
N THR A 20 0.60 4.22 -1.57
CA THR A 20 -0.80 3.86 -1.86
C THR A 20 -1.49 3.27 -0.63
N PHE A 21 -0.86 2.30 0.01
CA PHE A 21 -1.42 1.66 1.21
C PHE A 21 -1.46 2.61 2.41
N PHE A 22 -0.47 3.52 2.54
CA PHE A 22 -0.54 4.60 3.52
C PHE A 22 -1.75 5.50 3.28
N PHE A 23 -1.96 5.95 2.05
CA PHE A 23 -3.10 6.79 1.70
C PHE A 23 -4.44 6.10 2.00
N ILE A 24 -4.60 4.85 1.56
CA ILE A 24 -5.82 4.05 1.80
C ILE A 24 -6.06 3.88 3.31
N THR A 25 -5.01 3.58 4.08
CA THR A 25 -5.11 3.43 5.54
C THR A 25 -5.59 4.72 6.21
N VAL A 26 -5.00 5.87 5.86
CA VAL A 26 -5.35 7.17 6.43
C VAL A 26 -6.79 7.58 6.05
N VAL A 27 -7.18 7.41 4.79
CA VAL A 27 -8.53 7.74 4.33
C VAL A 27 -9.57 6.86 5.03
N SER A 28 -9.31 5.55 5.13
CA SER A 28 -10.20 4.61 5.79
C SER A 28 -10.32 4.92 7.29
N LEU A 29 -9.20 5.18 7.96
CA LEU A 29 -9.18 5.53 9.39
C LEU A 29 -9.95 6.83 9.65
N ARG A 30 -9.75 7.86 8.82
CA ARG A 30 -10.51 9.11 8.90
C ARG A 30 -12.01 8.87 8.68
N THR A 31 -12.36 7.97 7.78
CA THR A 31 -13.77 7.63 7.50
C THR A 31 -14.44 6.97 8.72
N VAL A 32 -13.73 6.08 9.42
CA VAL A 32 -14.17 5.48 10.69
C VAL A 32 -14.33 6.55 11.78
N LEU A 33 -13.33 7.43 11.94
CA LEU A 33 -13.31 8.42 13.04
C LEU A 33 -14.36 9.53 12.90
N PHE A 34 -14.73 9.89 11.68
CA PHE A 34 -15.66 11.00 11.41
C PHE A 34 -17.05 10.55 10.94
N SER A 35 -17.38 9.25 11.07
CA SER A 35 -18.69 8.65 10.75
C SER A 35 -19.28 9.14 9.43
N ARG A 36 -18.47 9.11 8.37
CA ARG A 36 -18.85 9.48 7.00
C ARG A 36 -19.85 8.46 6.43
N PRO A 37 -20.67 8.81 5.42
CA PRO A 37 -21.79 7.98 4.93
C PRO A 37 -21.37 6.74 4.11
N PHE A 38 -20.16 6.22 4.31
CA PHE A 38 -19.69 5.03 3.61
C PHE A 38 -20.14 3.76 4.35
N PRO A 39 -20.36 2.64 3.62
CA PRO A 39 -20.66 1.36 4.24
C PRO A 39 -19.53 0.94 5.19
N GLU A 40 -19.83 0.77 6.46
CA GLU A 40 -18.82 0.52 7.50
C GLU A 40 -17.96 -0.71 7.20
N TRP A 41 -18.57 -1.80 6.72
CA TRP A 41 -17.86 -3.02 6.34
C TRP A 41 -16.80 -2.76 5.27
N ALA A 42 -17.10 -1.91 4.28
CA ALA A 42 -16.17 -1.59 3.21
C ALA A 42 -14.99 -0.77 3.72
N VAL A 43 -15.25 0.16 4.66
CA VAL A 43 -14.22 0.96 5.30
C VAL A 43 -13.28 0.09 6.15
N TYR A 44 -13.83 -0.85 6.92
CA TYR A 44 -13.01 -1.80 7.69
C TYR A 44 -12.20 -2.73 6.77
N CYS A 45 -12.79 -3.22 5.67
CA CYS A 45 -12.04 -3.99 4.67
C CYS A 45 -10.88 -3.19 4.08
N LEU A 46 -11.11 -1.93 3.70
CA LEU A 46 -10.06 -1.05 3.16
C LEU A 46 -8.99 -0.73 4.22
N LEU A 47 -9.37 -0.55 5.48
CA LEU A 47 -8.43 -0.35 6.58
C LEU A 47 -7.53 -1.58 6.75
N VAL A 48 -8.10 -2.79 6.75
CA VAL A 48 -7.34 -4.04 6.87
C VAL A 48 -6.40 -4.22 5.67
N ILE A 49 -6.89 -4.01 4.45
CA ILE A 49 -6.06 -4.10 3.23
C ILE A 49 -4.92 -3.08 3.27
N GLY A 50 -5.20 -1.84 3.69
CA GLY A 50 -4.20 -0.78 3.83
C GLY A 50 -3.09 -1.14 4.83
N VAL A 51 -3.46 -1.64 6.01
CA VAL A 51 -2.48 -2.06 7.02
C VAL A 51 -1.67 -3.26 6.56
N LEU A 52 -2.31 -4.29 5.99
CA LEU A 52 -1.60 -5.47 5.48
C LEU A 52 -0.67 -5.12 4.33
N GLY A 53 -1.10 -4.28 3.39
CA GLY A 53 -0.26 -3.81 2.30
C GLY A 53 0.95 -3.01 2.78
N LEU A 54 0.78 -2.13 3.76
CA LEU A 54 1.89 -1.42 4.41
C LEU A 54 2.90 -2.37 5.08
N LEU A 55 2.41 -3.42 5.73
CA LEU A 55 3.28 -4.41 6.38
C LEU A 55 4.06 -5.23 5.35
N VAL A 56 3.41 -5.68 4.28
CA VAL A 56 4.05 -6.47 3.21
C VAL A 56 5.06 -5.63 2.46
N ASP A 57 4.67 -4.46 1.97
CA ASP A 57 5.57 -3.59 1.20
C ASP A 57 6.70 -3.07 2.09
N GLY A 58 6.40 -2.67 3.34
CA GLY A 58 7.40 -2.28 4.32
C GLY A 58 8.41 -3.39 4.61
N TYR A 59 7.95 -4.64 4.69
CA TYR A 59 8.83 -5.81 4.86
C TYR A 59 9.73 -6.04 3.65
N ILE A 60 9.19 -5.94 2.43
CA ILE A 60 9.95 -6.10 1.19
C ILE A 60 11.00 -5.00 1.05
N VAL A 61 10.63 -3.73 1.28
CA VAL A 61 11.56 -2.59 1.27
C VAL A 61 12.66 -2.77 2.32
N TYR A 62 12.29 -3.16 3.55
CA TYR A 62 13.26 -3.43 4.60
C TYR A 62 14.25 -4.54 4.20
N LYS A 63 13.74 -5.65 3.65
CA LYS A 63 14.55 -6.78 3.18
C LYS A 63 15.38 -6.50 1.94
N THR A 64 15.06 -5.46 1.17
CA THR A 64 15.76 -5.13 -0.08
C THR A 64 16.83 -4.07 0.15
N TYR A 65 16.60 -3.11 1.06
CA TYR A 65 17.50 -1.97 1.28
C TYR A 65 18.34 -2.06 2.56
N PHE A 66 17.90 -2.80 3.59
CA PHE A 66 18.56 -2.80 4.91
C PHE A 66 19.17 -4.14 5.33
N LYS A 67 18.87 -5.25 4.65
CA LYS A 67 19.35 -6.60 5.01
C LYS A 67 19.68 -7.42 3.78
#